data_AF-A0A2E2UEB9-F1
#
_entry.id   AF-A0A2E2UEB9-F1
#
_cell.length_a   1.000
_cell.length_b   1.000
_cell.length_c   1.000
_cell.angle_alpha   90.00
_cell.angle_beta   90.00
_cell.angle_gamma   90.00
#
_symmetry.space_group_name_H-M   'P 1'
#
loop_
_entity.id
_entity.type
_entity.pdbx_description
1 polymer ?
#
loop_
_entity_poly.entity_id
_entity_poly.type
_entity_poly.pdbx_seq_one_letter_code
_entity_poly.pdbx_strand_id
1 'polypeptide(L)'
;MELKSILKALLKEEGISISQLAKRTKVPVQTLHNWLSGVEPRSLKQVRKVSDYFEVSLDYLCFGVRRENQSDDIESYTEEFNAGVFEVVLRRVKK
;
A
#
# COMPACT_ATOMS: atom_id res chain seq x y z
N MET A 1 13.89 -7.01 1.27
CA MET A 1 12.70 -6.26 1.73
C MET A 1 13.20 -5.03 2.47
N GLU A 2 12.70 -3.84 2.14
CA GLU A 2 13.10 -2.53 2.71
C GLU A 2 12.28 -2.12 3.95
N LEU A 3 11.41 -3.01 4.44
CA LEU A 3 10.50 -2.73 5.55
C LEU A 3 11.19 -2.12 6.78
N LYS A 4 12.36 -2.65 7.16
CA LYS A 4 13.10 -2.18 8.34
C LYS A 4 13.54 -0.73 8.21
N SER A 5 14.14 -0.37 7.08
CA SER A 5 14.68 0.98 6.84
C SER A 5 13.53 1.99 6.74
N ILE A 6 12.48 1.64 6.02
CA ILE A 6 11.30 2.48 5.80
C ILE A 6 10.50 2.68 7.09
N LEU A 7 10.23 1.62 7.84
CA LEU A 7 9.51 1.74 9.11
C LEU A 7 10.28 2.61 10.12
N LYS A 8 11.62 2.51 10.15
CA LYS A 8 12.45 3.40 10.99
C LYS A 8 12.33 4.86 10.57
N ALA A 9 12.32 5.13 9.27
CA ALA A 9 12.16 6.48 8.74
C ALA A 9 10.79 7.07 9.12
N LEU A 10 9.71 6.31 8.91
CA LEU A 10 8.35 6.73 9.24
C LEU A 10 8.16 6.99 10.74
N LEU A 11 8.72 6.14 11.62
CA LEU A 11 8.70 6.37 13.07
C LEU A 11 9.42 7.67 13.46
N LYS A 12 10.54 7.99 12.79
CA LYS A 12 11.32 9.20 13.04
C LYS A 12 10.60 10.46 12.53
N GLU A 13 10.00 10.37 11.35
CA GLU A 13 9.25 11.46 10.72
C GLU A 13 8.02 11.86 11.56
N GLU A 14 7.25 10.88 12.01
CA GLU A 14 6.10 11.08 12.89
C GLU A 14 6.48 11.34 14.36
N GLY A 15 7.74 11.14 14.74
CA GLY A 15 8.21 11.32 16.12
C GLY A 15 7.57 10.36 17.13
N ILE A 16 7.18 9.16 16.71
CA ILE A 16 6.51 8.17 17.56
C ILE A 16 7.40 6.97 17.89
N SER A 17 7.16 6.39 19.06
CA SER A 17 7.76 5.12 19.48
C SER A 17 7.00 3.90 18.95
N ILE A 18 7.67 2.74 18.95
CA ILE A 18 7.05 1.45 18.60
C ILE A 18 5.83 1.14 19.48
N SER A 19 5.91 1.44 20.78
CA SER A 19 4.80 1.19 21.71
C SER A 19 3.57 2.04 21.37
N GLN A 20 3.77 3.29 20.94
CA GLN A 20 2.70 4.15 20.45
C GLN A 20 2.12 3.60 19.14
N LEU A 21 2.98 3.20 18.19
CA LEU A 21 2.55 2.60 16.93
C LEU A 21 1.73 1.33 17.16
N ALA A 22 2.15 0.45 18.05
CA ALA A 22 1.42 -0.77 18.42
C ALA A 22 0.02 -0.47 18.97
N LYS A 23 -0.09 0.55 19.84
CA LYS A 23 -1.37 0.95 20.44
C LYS A 23 -2.35 1.47 19.39
N ARG A 24 -1.86 2.23 18.40
CA ARG A 24 -2.65 2.83 17.31
C ARG A 24 -3.05 1.79 16.26
N THR A 25 -2.11 0.97 15.81
CA THR A 25 -2.32 -0.03 14.74
C THR A 25 -2.91 -1.35 15.24
N LYS A 26 -2.92 -1.60 16.56
CA LYS A 26 -3.27 -2.90 17.17
C LYS A 26 -2.40 -4.06 16.66
N VAL A 27 -1.19 -3.76 16.19
CA VAL A 27 -0.17 -4.75 15.88
C VAL A 27 0.66 -5.01 17.14
N PRO A 28 0.95 -6.27 17.51
CA PRO A 28 1.74 -6.55 18.69
C PRO A 28 3.11 -5.88 18.65
N VAL A 29 3.54 -5.30 19.78
CA VAL A 29 4.84 -4.62 19.93
C VAL A 29 5.99 -5.54 19.48
N GLN A 30 5.96 -6.82 19.88
CA GLN A 30 6.96 -7.81 19.48
C GLN A 30 7.05 -7.98 17.96
N THR A 31 5.91 -7.96 17.26
CA THR A 31 5.87 -8.06 15.81
C THR A 31 6.57 -6.87 15.16
N LEU A 32 6.32 -5.65 15.65
CA LEU A 32 6.96 -4.45 15.14
C LEU A 32 8.47 -4.44 15.43
N HIS A 33 8.90 -4.89 16.62
CA HIS A 33 10.32 -5.07 16.93
C HIS A 33 10.98 -6.09 15.99
N ASN A 34 10.32 -7.21 15.70
CA ASN A 34 10.84 -8.21 14.77
C ASN A 34 11.08 -7.59 13.38
N TRP A 35 10.16 -6.78 12.87
CA TRP A 35 10.33 -6.08 11.59
C TRP A 35 11.52 -5.11 11.63
N LEU A 36 11.70 -4.38 12.73
CA LEU A 36 12.85 -3.48 12.93
C LEU A 36 14.18 -4.21 13.12
N SER A 37 14.14 -5.48 13.50
CA SER A 37 15.29 -6.39 13.52
C SER A 37 15.57 -7.02 12.14
N GLY A 38 14.66 -6.88 11.16
CA GLY A 38 14.81 -7.42 9.81
C GLY A 38 14.11 -8.75 9.58
N VAL A 39 13.26 -9.20 10.52
CA VAL A 39 12.41 -10.38 10.32
C VAL A 39 11.24 -10.01 9.43
N GLU A 40 11.00 -10.80 8.39
CA GLU A 40 9.92 -10.54 7.45
C GLU A 40 8.52 -10.72 8.08
N PRO A 41 7.52 -9.93 7.66
CA PRO A 41 6.16 -10.09 8.15
C PRO A 41 5.53 -11.41 7.73
N ARG A 42 4.90 -12.10 8.67
CA ARG A 42 4.10 -13.31 8.40
C ARG A 42 2.63 -13.03 8.10
N SER A 43 2.17 -11.81 8.35
CA SER A 43 0.77 -11.42 8.21
C SER A 43 0.63 -10.13 7.43
N LEU A 44 0.21 -10.23 6.17
CA LEU A 44 -0.10 -9.05 5.35
C LEU A 44 -1.18 -8.17 5.97
N LYS A 45 -2.12 -8.75 6.74
CA LYS A 45 -3.12 -7.97 7.48
C LYS A 45 -2.47 -7.01 8.49
N GLN A 46 -1.39 -7.43 9.15
CA GLN A 46 -0.67 -6.56 10.09
C GLN A 46 0.12 -5.48 9.34
N VAL A 47 0.77 -5.84 8.23
CA VAL A 47 1.48 -4.88 7.38
C VAL A 47 0.52 -3.80 6.89
N ARG A 48 -0.69 -4.20 6.45
CA ARG A 48 -1.73 -3.28 5.99
C ARG A 48 -2.15 -2.30 7.07
N LYS A 49 -2.36 -2.75 8.31
CA LYS A 49 -2.70 -1.83 9.41
C LYS A 49 -1.63 -0.77 9.66
N VAL A 50 -0.35 -1.10 9.42
CA VAL A 50 0.75 -0.15 9.58
C VAL A 50 0.84 0.77 8.37
N SER A 51 0.68 0.25 7.15
CA SER A 51 0.68 1.09 5.94
C SER A 51 -0.49 2.09 5.95
N ASP A 52 -1.69 1.63 6.33
CA ASP A 52 -2.88 2.47 6.45
C ASP A 52 -2.68 3.57 7.51
N TYR A 53 -1.99 3.27 8.62
CA TYR A 53 -1.71 4.25 9.67
C TYR A 53 -0.78 5.37 9.21
N PHE A 54 0.22 5.05 8.39
CA PHE A 54 1.16 6.03 7.82
C PHE A 54 0.68 6.60 6.48
N GLU A 55 -0.52 6.24 6.02
CA GLU A 55 -1.09 6.67 4.73
C GLU A 55 -0.17 6.36 3.53
N VAL A 56 0.56 5.25 3.60
CA VAL A 56 1.44 4.78 2.51
C VAL A 56 0.92 3.48 1.91
N SER A 57 1.36 3.16 0.69
CA SER A 57 1.05 1.86 0.09
C SER A 57 1.80 0.72 0.78
N LEU A 58 1.24 -0.49 0.71
CA LEU A 58 1.92 -1.72 1.15
C LEU A 58 3.27 -1.91 0.44
N ASP A 59 3.31 -1.64 -0.87
CA ASP A 59 4.51 -1.79 -1.68
C ASP A 59 5.60 -0.80 -1.27
N TYR A 60 5.19 0.44 -0.97
CA TYR A 60 6.12 1.42 -0.42
C TYR A 60 6.64 0.94 0.93
N LEU A 61 5.76 0.57 1.86
CA LEU A 61 6.17 0.15 3.20
C LEU A 61 7.13 -1.05 3.16
N CYS A 62 6.90 -2.03 2.28
CA CYS A 62 7.69 -3.27 2.22
C CYS A 62 8.94 -3.16 1.33
N PHE A 63 8.88 -2.43 0.22
CA PHE A 63 9.87 -2.49 -0.85
C PHE A 63 10.38 -1.11 -1.30
N GLY A 64 9.84 -0.02 -0.76
CA GLY A 64 10.22 1.34 -1.16
C GLY A 64 9.74 1.73 -2.55
N VAL A 65 8.88 0.91 -3.18
CA VAL A 65 8.32 1.19 -4.49
C VAL A 65 7.29 2.30 -4.36
N ARG A 66 7.66 3.49 -4.82
CA ARG A 66 6.69 4.56 -5.07
C ARG A 66 6.04 4.24 -6.41
N ARG A 67 4.74 3.94 -6.39
CA ARG A 67 3.98 4.03 -7.64
C ARG A 67 3.87 5.51 -7.94
N GLU A 68 4.77 5.99 -8.80
CA GLU A 68 4.47 7.20 -9.56
C GLU A 68 3.18 6.91 -10.30
N ASN A 69 2.24 7.86 -10.26
CA ASN A 69 0.93 7.76 -10.88
C ASN A 69 1.07 7.03 -12.21
N GLN A 70 0.70 5.74 -12.24
CA GLN A 70 0.19 5.18 -13.47
C GLN A 70 -1.05 6.02 -13.68
N SER A 71 -0.91 7.12 -14.43
CA SER A 71 -2.01 7.68 -15.19
C SER A 71 -2.75 6.46 -15.70
N ASP A 72 -3.94 6.22 -15.16
CA ASP A 72 -4.76 5.10 -15.58
C ASP A 72 -4.74 5.17 -17.10
N ASP A 73 -4.17 4.18 -17.80
CA ASP A 73 -4.04 4.25 -19.26
C ASP A 73 -5.42 4.57 -19.88
N ILE A 74 -6.48 4.14 -19.20
CA ILE A 74 -7.89 4.46 -19.47
C ILE A 74 -8.17 5.97 -19.51
N GLU A 75 -7.65 6.77 -18.57
CA GLU A 75 -7.83 8.23 -18.53
C GLU A 75 -7.21 8.91 -19.76
N SER A 76 -6.09 8.39 -20.26
CA SER A 76 -5.45 8.95 -21.46
C SER A 76 -6.28 8.76 -22.74
N TYR A 77 -7.17 7.76 -22.76
CA TYR A 77 -8.10 7.51 -23.86
C TYR A 77 -9.52 8.03 -23.57
N THR A 78 -9.73 8.85 -22.53
CA THR A 78 -11.08 9.33 -22.17
C THR A 78 -11.75 10.08 -23.32
N GLU A 79 -10.99 10.84 -24.09
CA GLU A 79 -11.49 11.53 -25.29
C GLU A 79 -11.87 10.55 -26.41
N GLU A 80 -11.15 9.44 -26.56
CA GLU A 80 -11.42 8.39 -27.55
C GLU A 80 -12.64 7.54 -27.16
N PHE A 81 -12.79 7.21 -25.87
CA PHE A 81 -13.96 6.51 -25.35
C PHE A 81 -15.23 7.38 -25.40
N ASN A 82 -15.10 8.68 -25.17
CA ASN A 82 -16.20 9.64 -25.23
C ASN A 82 -16.38 10.29 -26.62
N ALA A 83 -15.80 9.71 -27.68
CA ALA A 83 -15.85 10.25 -29.04
C ALA A 83 -17.27 10.35 -29.64
N GLY A 84 -18.30 9.86 -28.94
CA GLY A 84 -19.69 10.00 -29.35
C GLY A 84 -20.65 9.10 -28.59
N VAL A 85 -21.89 9.05 -29.08
CA VAL A 85 -22.93 8.14 -28.57
C VAL A 85 -22.88 6.83 -29.36
N PHE A 86 -22.64 5.72 -28.69
CA PHE A 86 -22.57 4.40 -29.29
C PHE A 86 -23.65 3.47 -28.73
N GLU A 87 -24.31 2.70 -29.59
CA GLU A 87 -25.13 1.56 -29.18
C GLU A 87 -24.24 0.30 -29.13
N VAL A 88 -24.10 -0.28 -27.94
CA VAL A 88 -23.24 -1.46 -27.72
C VAL A 88 -24.08 -2.66 -27.28
N VAL A 89 -24.03 -3.75 -28.06
CA VAL A 89 -24.69 -5.01 -27.72
C VAL A 89 -23.64 -6.05 -27.33
N LEU A 90 -23.38 -6.17 -26.03
CA LEU A 90 -22.48 -7.20 -25.50
C LEU A 90 -23.20 -8.55 -25.45
N ARG A 91 -22.68 -9.56 -26.16
CA ARG A 91 -23.19 -10.93 -26.10
C ARG A 91 -22.20 -11.83 -25.36
N ARG A 92 -22.72 -12.66 -24.47
CA ARG A 92 -21.92 -13.66 -23.75
C ARG A 92 -21.36 -14.68 -24.74
N VAL A 93 -20.03 -14.83 -24.75
CA VAL A 93 -19.37 -15.95 -25.43
C VAL A 93 -19.64 -17.22 -24.63
N LYS A 94 -20.15 -18.27 -25.29
CA LYS A 94 -20.19 -19.61 -24.69
C LYS A 94 -18.75 -20.12 -24.68
N LYS A 95 -18.17 -20.20 -23.48
CA LYS A 95 -16.84 -20.78 -23.24
C LYS A 95 -16.95 -22.30 -23.20
#